data_AF-A0A2K3JL83-F1
#
_entry.id   AF-A0A2K3JL83-F1
#
_cell.length_a   1.000
_cell.length_b   1.000
_cell.length_c   1.000
_cell.angle_alpha   90.00
_cell.angle_beta   90.00
_cell.angle_gamma   90.00
#
_symmetry.space_group_name_H-M   'P 1'
#
loop_
_entity.id
_entity.type
_entity.pdbx_description
1 polymer ?
#
loop_
_entity_poly.entity_id
_entity_poly.type
_entity_poly.pdbx_seq_one_letter_code
_entity_poly.pdbx_strand_id
1 'polypeptide(L)'
;MPLIIAGANGIPPIRSINYISWGVVGIFFNFYVYKRFKSWWARHTYILSAALDSGIALMGLLLYFSLQTYDIFGPTWWGLQGDDRCPLAKCPTAPGIVTEGCPVF
;
A
#
# COMPACT_ATOMS: atom_id res chain seq x y z
N MET A 1 1.09 -2.01 22.67
CA MET A 1 1.85 -2.82 21.69
C MET A 1 3.08 -2.04 21.26
N PRO A 2 4.30 -2.55 21.47
CA PRO A 2 5.50 -1.86 20.99
C PRO A 2 5.45 -1.72 19.47
N LEU A 3 5.81 -0.54 18.94
CA LEU A 3 5.73 -0.20 17.51
C LEU A 3 6.42 -1.23 16.59
N ILE A 4 7.47 -1.88 17.10
CA ILE A 4 8.25 -2.90 16.40
C ILE A 4 7.41 -4.15 16.13
N ILE A 5 6.54 -4.52 17.09
CA ILE A 5 5.63 -5.65 16.97
C ILE A 5 4.36 -5.23 16.22
N ALA A 6 3.92 -3.97 16.35
CA ALA A 6 2.74 -3.45 15.65
C ALA A 6 2.79 -3.65 14.12
N GLY A 7 3.96 -3.44 13.48
CA GLY A 7 4.14 -3.65 12.04
C GLY A 7 4.01 -5.12 11.57
N ALA A 8 4.20 -6.08 12.48
CA ALA A 8 4.08 -7.51 12.20
C ALA A 8 2.66 -8.08 12.38
N ASN A 9 1.72 -7.33 12.95
CA ASN A 9 0.35 -7.82 13.17
C ASN A 9 -0.54 -7.84 11.92
N GLY A 10 -0.04 -7.33 10.79
CA GLY A 10 -0.76 -7.26 9.51
C GLY A 10 -0.10 -8.05 8.37
N ILE A 11 0.73 -9.04 8.68
CA ILE A 11 1.54 -9.76 7.67
C ILE A 11 0.69 -10.47 6.60
N PRO A 12 -0.58 -10.88 6.83
CA PRO A 12 -1.50 -11.20 5.75
C PRO A 12 -2.67 -10.21 5.77
N PRO A 13 -2.50 -8.96 5.26
CA PRO A 13 -2.93 -8.63 3.89
C PRO A 13 -2.21 -7.40 3.29
N ILE A 14 -1.01 -7.04 3.76
CA ILE A 14 -0.28 -5.88 3.24
C ILE A 14 0.65 -6.37 2.12
N ARG A 15 0.49 -5.83 0.90
CA ARG A 15 1.30 -6.21 -0.26
C ARG A 15 2.79 -6.09 0.06
N SER A 16 3.57 -7.09 -0.36
CA SER A 16 5.03 -7.16 -0.13
C SER A 16 5.77 -5.89 -0.55
N ILE A 17 5.26 -5.19 -1.57
CA ILE A 17 5.80 -3.93 -2.06
C ILE A 17 5.77 -2.81 -1.00
N ASN A 18 4.72 -2.75 -0.18
CA ASN A 18 4.57 -1.70 0.84
C ASN A 18 5.60 -1.88 1.95
N TYR A 19 5.91 -3.12 2.32
CA TYR A 19 6.96 -3.43 3.31
C TYR A 19 8.35 -3.10 2.79
N ILE A 20 8.64 -3.44 1.54
CA ILE A 20 9.93 -3.10 0.92
C ILE A 20 10.06 -1.58 0.80
N SER A 21 9.03 -0.87 0.34
CA SER A 21 9.02 0.59 0.27
C SER A 21 9.21 1.24 1.65
N TRP A 22 8.53 0.75 2.69
CA TRP A 22 8.72 1.23 4.06
C TRP A 22 10.16 1.04 4.54
N GLY A 23 10.76 -0.14 4.30
CA GLY A 23 12.15 -0.42 4.65
C GLY A 23 13.13 0.48 3.90
N VAL A 24 12.95 0.67 2.59
CA VAL A 24 13.80 1.54 1.76
C VAL A 24 13.74 2.99 2.23
N VAL A 25 12.54 3.53 2.46
CA VAL A 25 12.34 4.89 2.96
C VAL A 25 12.94 5.04 4.36
N GLY A 26 12.72 4.06 5.25
CA GLY A 26 13.29 4.02 6.58
C GLY A 26 14.82 4.04 6.57
N ILE A 27 15.46 3.22 5.74
CA ILE A 27 16.92 3.18 5.59
C ILE A 27 17.44 4.50 5.01
N PHE A 28 16.78 5.05 3.98
CA PHE A 28 17.19 6.32 3.38
C PHE A 28 17.17 7.47 4.40
N PHE A 29 16.07 7.63 5.14
CA PHE A 29 15.96 8.71 6.12
C PHE A 29 16.83 8.50 7.36
N ASN A 30 16.95 7.28 7.88
CA ASN A 30 17.73 7.01 9.09
C ASN A 30 19.24 6.87 8.83
N PHE A 31 19.67 6.48 7.63
CA PHE A 31 21.09 6.30 7.33
C PHE A 31 21.67 7.48 6.56
N TYR A 32 21.03 7.89 5.46
CA TYR A 32 21.59 8.92 4.58
C TYR A 32 21.33 10.33 5.11
N VAL A 33 20.07 10.63 5.44
CA VAL A 33 19.67 11.98 5.89
C VAL A 33 20.22 12.28 7.29
N TYR A 34 20.17 11.30 8.20
CA TYR A 34 20.77 11.45 9.53
C TYR A 34 22.28 11.69 9.47
N LYS A 35 23.02 10.98 8.60
CA LYS A 35 24.49 11.13 8.50
C LYS A 35 24.90 12.49 7.96
N ARG A 36 24.12 13.08 7.05
CA ARG A 36 24.44 14.38 6.42
C ARG A 36 23.90 15.58 7.21
N PHE A 37 22.75 15.48 7.86
CA PHE A 37 22.06 16.62 8.49
C PHE A 37 21.47 16.30 9.87
N LYS A 38 22.29 15.88 10.84
CA LYS A 38 21.84 15.50 12.21
C LYS A 38 20.97 16.54 12.91
N SER A 39 21.39 17.81 12.93
CA SER A 39 20.67 18.87 13.64
C SER A 39 19.30 19.16 13.02
N TRP A 40 19.22 19.14 11.69
CA TRP A 40 17.95 19.31 10.97
C TRP A 40 17.03 18.11 11.19
N TRP A 41 17.57 16.90 11.13
CA TRP A 41 16.83 15.65 11.30
C TRP A 41 16.19 15.57 12.70
N ALA A 42 16.93 15.92 13.76
CA ALA A 42 16.39 15.92 15.12
C ALA A 42 15.20 16.88 15.30
N ARG A 43 15.14 17.98 14.55
CA ARG A 43 14.09 18.99 14.67
C ARG A 43 12.87 18.73 13.77
N HIS A 44 13.06 18.19 12.58
CA HIS A 44 12.00 18.13 11.55
C HIS A 44 11.45 16.73 11.25
N THR A 45 12.09 15.65 11.74
CA THR A 45 11.65 14.28 11.43
C THR A 45 10.21 14.00 11.87
N TYR A 46 9.78 14.55 13.01
CA TYR A 46 8.42 14.36 13.50
C TYR A 46 7.38 15.01 12.58
N ILE A 47 7.60 16.27 12.20
CA ILE A 47 6.74 16.99 11.25
C ILE A 47 6.72 16.32 9.88
N LEU A 48 7.88 15.84 9.41
CA LEU A 48 7.97 15.12 8.14
C LEU A 48 7.18 13.82 8.17
N SER A 49 7.24 13.07 9.27
CA SER A 49 6.45 11.85 9.44
C SER A 49 4.94 12.14 9.39
N ALA A 50 4.48 13.19 10.08
CA ALA A 50 3.09 13.59 10.06
C ALA A 50 2.64 14.10 8.68
N ALA A 51 3.51 14.83 7.97
CA ALA A 51 3.26 15.28 6.61
C ALA A 51 3.18 14.11 5.61
N LEU A 52 4.01 13.08 5.78
CA LEU A 52 3.97 11.89 4.92
C LEU A 52 2.66 11.11 5.10
N ASP A 53 2.22 10.91 6.34
CA ASP A 53 1.00 10.16 6.66
C ASP A 53 -0.27 10.89 6.14
N SER A 54 -0.38 12.19 6.44
CA SER A 54 -1.47 13.02 5.90
C SER A 54 -1.42 13.16 4.37
N GLY A 55 -0.22 13.19 3.78
CA GLY A 55 -0.03 13.23 2.33
C GLY A 55 -0.50 11.97 1.63
N ILE A 56 -0.30 10.78 2.22
CA ILE A 56 -0.81 9.51 1.68
C ILE A 56 -2.35 9.52 1.67
N ALA A 57 -2.98 9.96 2.76
CA ALA A 57 -4.43 10.06 2.85
C ALA A 57 -5.00 11.03 1.80
N LEU A 58 -4.37 12.20 1.64
CA LEU A 58 -4.76 13.20 0.65
C LEU A 58 -4.60 12.68 -0.78
N MET A 59 -3.49 11.99 -1.07
CA MET A 59 -3.27 11.38 -2.38
C MET A 59 -4.31 10.30 -2.69
N GLY A 60 -4.70 9.48 -1.69
CA GLY A 60 -5.77 8.49 -1.84
C GLY A 60 -7.09 9.12 -2.24
N LEU A 61 -7.46 10.25 -1.61
CA LEU A 61 -8.66 11.00 -1.95
C LEU A 61 -8.60 11.55 -3.39
N LEU A 62 -7.45 12.13 -3.78
CA LEU A 62 -7.26 12.66 -5.13
C LEU A 62 -7.35 11.56 -6.19
N LEU A 63 -6.72 10.41 -5.97
CA LEU A 63 -6.77 9.27 -6.89
C LEU A 63 -8.18 8.71 -7.03
N TYR A 64 -8.94 8.66 -5.94
CA TYR A 64 -10.33 8.22 -5.96
C TYR A 64 -11.20 9.09 -6.88
N PHE A 65 -11.12 10.42 -6.72
CA PHE A 65 -11.90 11.36 -7.52
C PHE A 65 -11.44 11.44 -8.98
N SER A 66 -10.13 11.36 -9.23
CA SER A 66 -9.57 11.55 -10.57
C SER A 66 -9.62 10.29 -11.44
N LEU A 67 -9.37 9.11 -10.87
CA LEU A 67 -9.27 7.86 -11.63
C LEU A 67 -10.40 6.89 -11.26
N GLN A 68 -10.60 6.65 -9.97
CA GLN A 68 -11.43 5.54 -9.51
C GLN A 68 -12.92 5.77 -9.72
N THR A 69 -13.36 7.04 -9.78
CA THR A 69 -14.73 7.42 -10.17
C THR A 69 -15.05 7.04 -11.62
N TYR A 70 -14.04 6.96 -12.49
CA TYR A 70 -14.17 6.54 -13.88
C TYR A 70 -13.82 5.06 -14.10
N ASP A 71 -13.72 4.28 -13.02
CA ASP A 71 -13.35 2.86 -13.04
C ASP A 71 -11.96 2.58 -13.66
N ILE A 72 -11.07 3.59 -13.66
CA ILE A 72 -9.72 3.46 -14.22
C ILE A 72 -8.76 2.95 -13.15
N PHE A 73 -8.56 1.64 -13.12
CA PHE A 73 -7.62 0.98 -12.21
C PHE A 73 -6.17 1.01 -12.72
N GLY A 74 -5.64 2.20 -13.02
CA GLY A 74 -4.21 2.44 -13.31
C GLY A 74 -3.53 1.54 -14.38
N PRO A 75 -2.21 1.67 -14.57
CA PRO A 75 -1.46 0.78 -15.46
C PRO A 75 -1.29 -0.61 -14.84
N THR A 76 -1.41 -1.66 -15.64
CA THR A 76 -1.15 -3.04 -15.20
C THR A 76 0.34 -3.22 -14.87
N TRP A 77 0.69 -3.25 -13.59
CA TRP A 77 2.04 -3.58 -13.11
C TRP A 77 1.97 -4.56 -11.95
N TRP A 78 3.11 -5.20 -11.70
CA TRP A 78 3.29 -6.23 -10.66
C TRP A 78 2.91 -5.79 -9.24
N GLY A 79 2.84 -4.48 -8.99
CA GLY A 79 2.44 -3.88 -7.72
C GLY A 79 0.99 -3.41 -7.62
N LEU A 80 0.22 -3.38 -8.73
CA LEU A 80 -1.20 -2.95 -8.75
C LEU A 80 -2.19 -4.10 -8.72
N GLN A 81 -1.84 -5.24 -9.30
CA GLN A 81 -2.76 -6.37 -9.46
C GLN A 81 -3.36 -6.77 -8.11
N GLY A 82 -4.64 -6.43 -7.92
CA GLY A 82 -5.51 -6.87 -6.82
C GLY A 82 -6.17 -8.21 -7.10
N ASP A 83 -5.70 -8.91 -8.13
CA ASP A 83 -6.02 -10.31 -8.31
C ASP A 83 -5.23 -11.07 -7.23
N ASP A 84 -5.89 -11.86 -6.39
CA ASP A 84 -5.31 -12.64 -5.27
C ASP A 84 -4.31 -13.72 -5.71
N ARG A 85 -3.66 -13.55 -6.87
CA ARG A 85 -3.04 -14.61 -7.70
C ARG A 85 -3.96 -15.81 -7.90
N CYS A 86 -5.24 -15.62 -7.59
CA CYS A 86 -6.29 -16.60 -7.62
C CYS A 86 -7.25 -16.13 -8.71
N PRO A 87 -7.26 -16.82 -9.87
CA PRO A 87 -8.17 -16.48 -10.95
C PRO A 87 -9.65 -16.61 -10.55
N LEU A 88 -9.94 -17.23 -9.39
CA LEU A 88 -11.28 -17.45 -8.88
C LEU A 88 -11.83 -16.29 -8.01
N ALA A 89 -11.03 -15.29 -7.63
CA ALA A 89 -11.52 -14.18 -6.79
C ALA A 89 -12.56 -13.29 -7.49
N LYS A 90 -12.63 -13.35 -8.83
CA LYS A 90 -13.66 -12.68 -9.65
C LYS A 90 -14.92 -13.52 -9.84
N CYS A 91 -14.93 -14.77 -9.38
CA CYS A 91 -16.05 -15.66 -9.59
C CYS A 91 -17.18 -15.37 -8.59
N PRO A 92 -18.44 -15.24 -9.06
CA PRO A 92 -19.58 -15.09 -8.17
C PRO A 92 -19.83 -16.40 -7.40
N THR A 93 -19.98 -16.31 -6.08
CA THR A 93 -20.25 -17.46 -5.18
C THR A 93 -21.74 -17.73 -4.97
N ALA A 94 -22.62 -16.95 -5.60
CA ALA A 94 -24.07 -17.15 -5.51
C ALA A 94 -24.52 -18.38 -6.31
N PRO A 95 -25.45 -19.21 -5.80
CA PRO A 95 -25.97 -20.35 -6.55
C PRO A 95 -26.74 -19.88 -7.79
N GLY A 96 -26.38 -20.42 -8.97
CA GLY A 96 -27.14 -20.22 -10.22
C GLY A 96 -26.58 -19.17 -11.20
N ILE A 97 -25.44 -18.53 -10.92
CA ILE A 97 -24.80 -17.58 -11.85
C ILE A 97 -23.56 -18.22 -12.50
N VAL A 98 -23.69 -18.60 -13.78
CA VAL A 98 -22.61 -19.23 -14.55
C VAL A 98 -21.88 -18.17 -15.36
N THR A 99 -20.57 -18.05 -15.17
CA THR A 99 -19.69 -17.14 -15.92
C THR A 99 -18.56 -17.94 -16.57
N GLU A 100 -18.17 -17.58 -17.80
CA GLU A 100 -17.12 -18.29 -18.53
C GLU A 100 -15.78 -18.17 -17.78
N GLY A 101 -15.20 -19.31 -17.38
CA GLY A 101 -13.91 -19.37 -16.68
C GLY A 101 -13.95 -19.66 -15.17
N CYS A 102 -15.14 -19.87 -14.59
CA CYS A 102 -15.33 -20.17 -13.16
C CYS A 102 -15.90 -21.59 -12.95
N PRO A 103 -15.42 -22.37 -11.95
CA PRO A 103 -15.98 -23.69 -11.67
C PRO A 103 -17.40 -23.58 -11.11
N VAL A 104 -18.32 -24.31 -11.73
CA VAL A 104 -19.67 -24.54 -11.20
C VAL A 104 -19.61 -25.75 -10.26
N PHE A 105 -19.90 -25.55 -8.98
CA PHE A 105 -20.22 -26.64 -8.05
C PHE A 105 -21.73 -26.76 -7.93
#